data_AF-A0A3E0QQX5-F1
#
_entry.id   AF-A0A3E0QQX5-F1
#
_cell.length_a   1.000
_cell.length_b   1.000
_cell.length_c   1.000
_cell.angle_alpha   90.00
_cell.angle_beta   90.00
_cell.angle_gamma   90.00
#
_symmetry.space_group_name_H-M   'P 1'
#
loop_
_entity.id
_entity.type
_entity.pdbx_description
1 polymer ?
#
loop_
_entity_poly.entity_id
_entity_poly.type
_entity_poly.pdbx_seq_one_letter_code
_entity_poly.pdbx_strand_id
1 'polypeptide(L)' 'MATHDYVIANQSGAAFRTDLNNALAAIVSNNSNSSSPATTYAYQWWVNTTDTVLMLRNSSNDGWISLFELDATVLL' A
#
# COMPACT_ATOMS: atom_id res chain seq x y z
N MET A 1 0.14 8.45 3.79
CA MET A 1 -0.77 7.63 4.60
C MET A 1 -0.01 6.38 5.04
N ALA A 2 -0.64 5.39 5.68
CA ALA A 2 0.07 4.24 6.23
C ALA A 2 0.46 3.23 5.14
N THR A 3 1.70 2.75 5.18
CA THR A 3 2.15 1.51 4.52
C THR A 3 2.56 0.53 5.60
N HIS A 4 2.39 -0.76 5.33
CA HIS A 4 2.78 -1.81 6.26
C HIS A 4 3.32 -3.01 5.48
N ASP A 5 4.23 -3.76 6.10
CA ASP A 5 4.85 -4.97 5.52
C ASP A 5 4.03 -6.24 5.77
N TYR A 6 2.90 -6.12 6.48
CA TYR A 6 2.01 -7.21 6.87
C TYR A 6 2.67 -8.28 7.76
N VAL A 7 3.79 -7.96 8.39
CA VAL A 7 4.48 -8.84 9.34
C VAL A 7 4.28 -8.29 10.74
N ILE A 8 3.77 -9.13 11.65
CA ILE A 8 3.65 -8.79 13.06
C ILE A 8 4.72 -9.55 13.83
N ALA A 9 5.72 -8.83 14.34
CA ALA A 9 6.82 -9.42 15.09
C ALA A 9 6.37 -9.93 16.48
N ASN A 10 7.16 -10.84 17.06
CA ASN A 10 7.02 -11.18 18.48
C ASN A 10 7.47 -10.00 19.34
N GLN A 11 6.54 -9.37 20.03
CA GLN A 11 6.73 -8.10 20.70
C GLN A 11 5.84 -7.97 21.95
N SER A 12 6.02 -6.91 22.74
CA SER A 12 5.16 -6.64 23.89
C SER A 12 3.69 -6.45 23.46
N GLY A 13 2.74 -6.74 24.34
CA GLY A 13 1.31 -6.64 23.99
C GLY A 13 0.85 -5.23 23.58
N ALA A 14 1.50 -4.18 24.08
CA ALA A 14 1.22 -2.81 23.65
C ALA A 14 1.74 -2.55 22.22
N ALA A 15 2.97 -2.98 21.93
CA ALA A 15 3.57 -2.82 20.60
C ALA A 15 2.80 -3.64 19.55
N PHE A 16 2.39 -4.86 19.88
CA PHE A 16 1.55 -5.71 19.02
C PHE A 16 0.27 -5.02 18.59
N ARG A 17 -0.45 -4.38 19.54
CA ARG A 17 -1.70 -3.68 19.21
C ARG A 17 -1.46 -2.48 18.30
N THR A 18 -0.39 -1.72 18.53
CA THR A 18 -0.01 -0.60 17.66
C THR A 18 0.30 -1.10 16.25
N ASP A 19 1.12 -2.14 16.14
CA ASP A 19 1.53 -2.73 14.87
C ASP A 19 0.32 -3.27 14.08
N LEU A 20 -0.56 -4.02 14.75
CA LEU A 20 -1.81 -4.51 14.17
C LEU A 20 -2.72 -3.37 13.67
N ASN A 21 -2.91 -2.31 14.48
CA ASN A 21 -3.74 -1.18 14.06
C ASN A 21 -3.13 -0.44 12.86
N ASN A 22 -1.80 -0.35 12.78
CA ASN A 22 -1.11 0.22 11.61
C ASN A 22 -1.31 -0.64 10.36
N ALA A 23 -1.25 -1.97 10.49
CA ALA A 23 -1.54 -2.89 9.39
C ALA A 23 -3.00 -2.73 8.90
N LEU A 24 -3.97 -2.66 9.81
CA LEU A 24 -5.38 -2.41 9.48
C LEU A 24 -5.58 -1.05 8.80
N ALA A 25 -4.89 0.00 9.28
CA ALA A 25 -4.91 1.32 8.67
C ALA A 25 -4.29 1.32 7.27
N ALA A 26 -3.25 0.53 7.02
CA ALA A 26 -2.66 0.37 5.69
C ALA A 26 -3.61 -0.37 4.73
N ILE A 27 -4.35 -1.40 5.21
CA ILE A 27 -5.36 -2.11 4.39
C ILE A 27 -6.47 -1.16 3.96
N VAL A 28 -7.11 -0.45 4.91
CA VAL A 28 -8.26 0.40 4.61
C VAL A 28 -7.89 1.56 3.67
N SER A 29 -6.61 1.90 3.61
CA SER A 29 -6.09 2.98 2.77
C SER A 29 -5.30 2.50 1.54
N ASN A 30 -5.36 1.21 1.21
CA ASN A 30 -4.64 0.63 0.07
C ASN A 30 -3.14 0.98 0.04
N ASN A 31 -2.48 0.88 1.20
CA ASN A 31 -1.05 1.16 1.37
C ASN A 31 -0.60 2.54 0.82
N SER A 32 -1.46 3.55 0.89
CA SER A 32 -1.26 4.83 0.19
C SER A 32 -0.07 5.66 0.70
N ASN A 33 0.76 6.15 -0.22
CA ASN A 33 1.83 7.13 0.04
C ASN A 33 2.36 7.74 -1.28
N SER A 34 3.28 8.70 -1.16
CA SER A 34 3.84 9.46 -2.28
C SER A 34 4.96 8.74 -3.06
N SER A 35 5.42 7.59 -2.57
CA SER A 35 6.51 6.82 -3.15
C SER A 35 6.28 5.33 -2.93
N SER A 36 6.67 4.46 -3.87
CA SER A 36 6.38 3.03 -3.78
C SER A 36 6.70 2.40 -2.40
N PRO A 37 5.85 1.50 -1.88
CA PRO A 37 6.11 0.76 -0.64
C PRO A 37 7.46 0.04 -0.67
N ALA A 38 8.18 0.03 0.45
CA ALA A 38 9.47 -0.66 0.55
C ALA A 38 9.32 -2.18 0.48
N THR A 39 8.29 -2.71 1.15
CA THR A 39 7.90 -4.12 1.06
C THR A 39 6.82 -4.25 0.00
N THR A 40 7.08 -5.07 -1.02
CA THR A 40 6.16 -5.29 -2.14
C THR A 40 5.77 -6.74 -2.26
N TYR A 41 4.51 -6.97 -2.62
CA TYR A 41 3.95 -8.29 -2.89
C TYR A 41 3.36 -8.32 -4.29
N ALA A 42 3.55 -9.42 -5.03
CA ALA A 42 2.87 -9.63 -6.31
C ALA A 42 1.35 -9.42 -6.14
N TYR A 43 0.73 -8.70 -7.08
CA TYR A 43 -0.71 -8.36 -7.08
C TYR A 43 -1.17 -7.43 -5.95
N GLN A 44 -0.26 -6.78 -5.22
CA GLN A 44 -0.59 -5.76 -4.22
C GLN A 44 -1.23 -4.53 -4.84
N TRP A 45 -2.21 -3.97 -4.13
CA TRP A 45 -2.79 -2.66 -4.43
C TRP A 45 -2.03 -1.57 -3.68
N TRP A 46 -1.73 -0.49 -4.39
CA TRP A 46 -1.05 0.67 -3.85
C TRP A 46 -1.64 1.95 -4.47
N VAL A 47 -2.01 2.93 -3.66
CA VAL A 47 -2.35 4.26 -4.18
C VAL A 47 -1.13 5.17 -4.12
N ASN A 48 -0.65 5.58 -5.29
CA ASN A 48 0.36 6.62 -5.41
C ASN A 48 -0.32 7.98 -5.24
N THR A 49 -0.09 8.62 -4.09
CA THR A 49 -0.74 9.90 -3.76
C THR A 49 -0.11 11.11 -4.45
N THR A 50 1.05 10.94 -5.11
CA THR A 50 1.66 12.01 -5.90
C THR A 50 0.93 12.16 -7.23
N ASP A 51 0.69 11.03 -7.89
CA ASP A 51 0.04 10.98 -9.20
C ASP A 51 -1.48 10.77 -9.08
N THR A 52 -1.98 10.46 -7.88
CA THR A 52 -3.40 10.16 -7.61
C THR A 52 -3.91 8.97 -8.43
N VAL A 53 -3.10 7.91 -8.52
CA VAL A 53 -3.39 6.71 -9.31
C VAL A 53 -3.40 5.46 -8.41
N LEU A 54 -4.37 4.57 -8.65
CA LEU A 54 -4.32 3.20 -8.13
C LEU A 54 -3.38 2.34 -8.98
N MET A 55 -2.36 1.80 -8.34
CA MET A 55 -1.36 0.92 -8.91
C MET A 55 -1.60 -0.53 -8.48
N LEU A 56 -1.37 -1.47 -9.41
CA LEU A 56 -1.31 -2.90 -9.16
C LEU A 56 0.11 -3.41 -9.35
N ARG A 57 0.66 -4.10 -8.35
CA ARG A 57 1.96 -4.77 -8.49
C ARG A 57 1.83 -5.93 -9.46
N ASN A 58 2.75 -6.03 -10.42
CA ASN A 58 2.72 -7.12 -11.39
C ASN A 58 3.00 -8.50 -10.74
N SER A 59 2.77 -9.56 -11.50
CA SER A 59 2.96 -10.95 -11.04
C SER A 59 4.42 -11.28 -10.70
N SER A 60 5.38 -10.63 -11.37
CA SER A 60 6.81 -10.81 -11.15
C SER A 60 7.34 -10.05 -9.93
N ASN A 61 6.49 -9.23 -9.29
CA ASN A 61 6.85 -8.37 -8.18
C ASN A 61 8.05 -7.45 -8.44
N ASP A 62 8.20 -6.96 -9.68
CA ASP A 62 9.29 -6.06 -10.09
C ASP A 62 8.76 -4.74 -10.72
N GLY A 63 7.51 -4.71 -11.18
CA GLY A 63 6.89 -3.54 -11.81
C GLY A 63 5.52 -3.17 -11.25
N TRP A 64 5.08 -1.94 -11.53
CA TRP A 64 3.74 -1.44 -11.19
C TRP A 64 2.94 -1.17 -12.47
N ILE A 65 1.65 -1.46 -12.42
CA ILE A 65 0.69 -1.23 -13.50
C ILE A 65 -0.30 -0.18 -13.00
N SER A 66 -0.44 0.94 -13.71
CA SER A 66 -1.48 1.94 -13.43
C SER A 66 -2.84 1.39 -13.85
N LEU A 67 -3.81 1.38 -12.93
CA LEU A 67 -5.16 0.90 -13.21
C LEU A 67 -6.14 2.05 -13.44
N PHE A 68 -6.25 2.98 -12.48
CA PHE A 68 -7.24 4.06 -12.49
C PHE A 68 -6.66 5.34 -11.90
N GLU A 69 -6.97 6.48 -12.49
CA GLU A 69 -6.91 7.76 -11.79
C GLU A 69 -8.01 7.77 -10.71
N LEU A 70 -7.67 8.29 -9.55
CA LEU A 70 -8.56 8.43 -8.39
C LEU A 70 -9.04 9.86 -8.21
N ASP A 71 -8.58 10.75 -9.09
CA ASP A 71 -9.17 12.05 -9.30
C ASP A 71 -10.14 12.00 -10.50
N ALA A 72 -10.91 13.06 -10.67
CA ALA A 72 -11.93 13.14 -11.72
C ALA A 72 -11.35 13.37 -13.14
N THR A 73 -10.05 13.14 -13.31
CA THR A 73 -9.36 13.18 -14.61
C THR A 73 -9.46 11.79 -15.26
N VAL A 74 -9.33 11.73 -16.58
CA VAL A 74 -9.36 10.47 -17.34
C VAL A 74 -7.97 10.19 -17.87
N LEU A 75 -7.42 9.02 -17.54
CA LEU A 75 -6.29 8.39 -18.20
C LEU A 75 -6.64 8.16 -19.68
N LEU A 76 -6.08 8.97 -20.57
CA LEU A 76 -6.14 8.76 -22.04
C LEU A 76 -5.07 7.77 -22.51
#